data_AF-R7QFE3-F1
#
_entry.id   AF-R7QFE3-F1
#
_cell.length_a   1.000
_cell.length_b   1.000
_cell.length_c   1.000
_cell.angle_alpha   90.00
_cell.angle_beta   90.00
_cell.angle_gamma   90.00
#
_symmetry.space_group_name_H-M   'P 1'
#
loop_
_entity.id
_entity.type
_entity.pdbx_description
1 polymer ?
#
loop_
_entity_poly.entity_id
_entity_poly.type
_entity_poly.pdbx_seq_one_letter_code
_entity_poly.pdbx_strand_id
1 'polypeptide(L)'
;MPIAFIPATPLSHHPLRRATLQTTRPRPLAPSPPARRARHVPLATMSAAPLKPLVPILMGSGSDMKYCSKIADALTALGIDSELRIASAHKIPARLLSVIEAYEACPRPKLYIAVAGRSNALSGMLDCAVTAPVISCPPYSDTFGGADLFSSIRMPSGVAPALVLEPAGAALLAAKTLGVYDPQVRQSVATLQKANRDRLFIDDALSVTKTYAPQIAAVREAAQTMVETTPSLVFASAAAATVSAVRNGKVRDQYDFVGNDNAGNEKANLVALVTTDRQSAFDRVLAAIPFKGAVLNQTAAWWFENTRHIIPNHVVSVPHPNVTIARRCKPFPVEFVVRGYITGSTDTSLWKNYSNGVRNYCGIDFPEGLAKNQKLDANVLTPTTKEDAGDRPIAPKDVVAEGLMSQADWDTCAKAAMSLFEYGQKVAGDNGLILVDTKYEFGRDDDGTIRLIDEVHTPDSSRYWLSTSYKARTSKGEEPENIDKEFLRLWFRDNCDPYDKSKELPDAPADLVDELSRRYIMLYELITGQSFDFSAESGPSAIASSVDAFVASFAGASR
;
A
#
# COMPACT_ATOMS: atom_id res chain seq x y z
N MET A 1 18.08 5.35 73.89
CA MET A 1 18.52 4.05 74.42
C MET A 1 18.38 3.00 73.32
N PRO A 2 19.29 2.01 73.26
CA PRO A 2 19.65 1.31 72.04
C PRO A 2 18.86 0.03 71.77
N ILE A 3 19.02 -0.42 70.53
CA ILE A 3 18.46 -1.57 69.83
C ILE A 3 18.87 -2.90 70.49
N ALA A 4 17.94 -3.84 70.60
CA ALA A 4 18.23 -5.25 70.87
C ALA A 4 17.69 -6.13 69.72
N PHE A 5 18.61 -6.77 69.00
CA PHE A 5 18.37 -7.78 67.98
C PHE A 5 17.99 -9.12 68.65
N ILE A 6 16.98 -9.82 68.10
CA ILE A 6 16.69 -11.22 68.43
C ILE A 6 17.08 -12.09 67.21
N PRO A 7 17.86 -13.17 67.38
CA PRO A 7 18.45 -13.95 66.27
C PRO A 7 17.47 -14.97 65.66
N ALA A 8 17.69 -15.26 64.38
CA ALA A 8 16.96 -16.26 63.59
C ALA A 8 17.34 -17.70 63.98
N THR A 9 16.33 -18.59 64.04
CA THR A 9 16.48 -20.03 64.26
C THR A 9 16.58 -20.77 62.91
N PRO A 10 17.43 -21.80 62.76
CA PRO A 10 17.67 -22.45 61.47
C PRO A 10 16.59 -23.49 61.11
N LEU A 11 16.28 -23.59 59.81
CA LEU A 11 15.40 -24.59 59.21
C LEU A 11 16.05 -25.99 59.24
N SER A 12 15.27 -27.00 59.65
CA SER A 12 15.68 -28.41 59.67
C SER A 12 15.59 -29.04 58.28
N HIS A 13 16.65 -29.76 57.88
CA HIS A 13 16.70 -30.58 56.68
C HIS A 13 15.96 -31.91 56.88
N HIS A 14 14.98 -32.22 56.02
CA HIS A 14 14.45 -33.57 55.85
C HIS A 14 15.01 -34.20 54.55
N PRO A 15 15.41 -35.49 54.56
CA PRO A 15 16.05 -36.14 53.42
C PRO A 15 15.05 -36.58 52.34
N LEU A 16 15.45 -36.41 51.07
CA LEU A 16 14.73 -36.87 49.89
C LEU A 16 14.71 -38.41 49.81
N ARG A 17 13.52 -39.01 49.79
CA ARG A 17 13.32 -40.43 49.44
C ARG A 17 13.43 -40.61 47.91
N ARG A 18 14.40 -41.42 47.47
CA ARG A 18 14.45 -42.00 46.12
C ARG A 18 13.29 -43.00 45.97
N ALA A 19 12.39 -42.77 45.02
CA ALA A 19 11.43 -43.77 44.56
C ALA A 19 11.91 -44.34 43.22
N THR A 20 12.09 -45.66 43.20
CA THR A 20 12.49 -46.48 42.05
C THR A 20 11.33 -46.59 41.05
N LEU A 21 11.55 -46.22 39.79
CA LEU A 21 10.60 -46.41 38.70
C LEU A 21 10.58 -47.88 38.25
N GLN A 22 9.49 -48.60 38.51
CA GLN A 22 9.18 -49.86 37.84
C GLN A 22 8.46 -49.56 36.53
N THR A 23 9.00 -50.05 35.43
CA THR A 23 8.43 -49.94 34.08
C THR A 23 7.31 -50.96 33.90
N THR A 24 6.06 -50.49 33.78
CA THR A 24 4.94 -51.30 33.31
C THR A 24 4.58 -50.89 31.88
N ARG A 25 4.47 -51.86 30.96
CA ARG A 25 4.08 -51.62 29.57
C ARG A 25 2.62 -51.14 29.49
N PRO A 26 2.27 -50.18 28.63
CA PRO A 26 0.90 -49.69 28.49
C PRO A 26 0.01 -50.70 27.75
N ARG A 27 -1.25 -50.79 28.20
CA ARG A 27 -2.32 -51.62 27.62
C ARG A 27 -2.90 -50.93 26.37
N PRO A 28 -3.32 -51.65 25.30
CA PRO A 28 -3.86 -51.00 24.10
C PRO A 28 -5.22 -50.35 24.38
N LEU A 29 -5.42 -49.13 23.85
CA LEU A 29 -6.69 -48.41 23.89
C LEU A 29 -7.75 -49.09 23.00
N ALA A 30 -8.97 -49.21 23.51
CA ALA A 30 -10.13 -49.66 22.74
C ALA A 30 -10.57 -48.59 21.71
N PRO A 31 -11.14 -48.98 20.55
CA PRO A 31 -11.53 -48.04 19.52
C PRO A 31 -12.76 -47.20 19.91
N SER A 32 -12.71 -45.91 19.58
CA SER A 32 -13.77 -44.91 19.80
C SER A 32 -15.03 -45.20 18.97
N PRO A 33 -16.25 -44.88 19.47
CA PRO A 33 -17.47 -45.04 18.70
C PRO A 33 -17.56 -44.01 17.56
N PRO A 34 -18.27 -44.30 16.46
CA PRO A 34 -18.33 -43.41 15.30
C PRO A 34 -19.08 -42.11 15.62
N ALA A 35 -18.53 -40.99 15.14
CA ALA A 35 -19.09 -39.66 15.32
C ALA A 35 -20.52 -39.57 14.74
N ARG A 36 -21.50 -39.23 15.58
CA ARG A 36 -22.84 -38.83 15.13
C ARG A 36 -22.71 -37.52 14.34
N ARG A 37 -22.99 -37.58 13.03
CA ARG A 37 -23.15 -36.38 12.19
C ARG A 37 -24.22 -35.48 12.81
N ALA A 38 -23.85 -34.26 13.20
CA ALA A 38 -24.78 -33.21 13.55
C ALA A 38 -25.69 -32.94 12.34
N ARG A 39 -27.01 -33.08 12.53
CA ARG A 39 -27.98 -32.68 11.50
C ARG A 39 -27.92 -31.17 11.37
N HIS A 40 -27.57 -30.70 10.19
CA HIS A 40 -27.69 -29.29 9.82
C HIS A 40 -29.17 -28.92 9.88
N VAL A 41 -29.57 -28.14 10.88
CA VAL A 41 -30.87 -27.47 10.89
C VAL A 41 -30.70 -26.23 10.02
N PRO A 42 -31.47 -26.04 8.93
CA PRO A 42 -31.42 -24.81 8.15
C PRO A 42 -31.94 -23.69 9.03
N LEU A 43 -31.12 -22.66 9.26
CA LEU A 43 -31.58 -21.44 9.93
C LEU A 43 -32.60 -20.78 9.01
N ALA A 44 -33.85 -20.72 9.45
CA ALA A 44 -34.92 -20.06 8.71
C ALA A 44 -34.52 -18.60 8.42
N THR A 45 -34.57 -18.23 7.15
CA THR A 45 -34.40 -16.87 6.65
C THR A 45 -35.57 -16.00 7.10
N MET A 46 -35.41 -15.28 8.21
CA MET A 46 -36.22 -14.11 8.53
C MET A 46 -35.44 -12.87 8.10
N SER A 47 -35.78 -12.37 6.91
CA SER A 47 -35.23 -11.15 6.33
C SER A 47 -35.84 -9.92 7.01
N ALA A 48 -35.23 -9.51 8.12
CA ALA A 48 -35.27 -8.13 8.57
C ALA A 48 -33.83 -7.61 8.50
N ALA A 49 -33.62 -6.40 7.98
CA ALA A 49 -32.30 -5.77 8.01
C ALA A 49 -31.81 -5.75 9.48
N PRO A 50 -30.55 -6.16 9.76
CA PRO A 50 -30.05 -6.17 11.13
C PRO A 50 -30.16 -4.76 11.71
N LEU A 51 -30.78 -4.66 12.89
CA LEU A 51 -30.91 -3.39 13.58
C LEU A 51 -29.51 -2.84 13.89
N LYS A 52 -29.29 -1.57 13.57
CA LYS A 52 -28.00 -0.91 13.81
C LYS A 52 -27.63 -0.99 15.30
N PRO A 53 -26.41 -1.42 15.66
CA PRO A 53 -25.99 -1.48 17.05
C PRO A 53 -26.05 -0.12 17.77
N LEU A 54 -26.25 -0.14 19.09
CA LEU A 54 -26.22 1.03 19.96
C LEU A 54 -25.26 0.78 21.13
N VAL A 55 -24.42 1.77 21.45
CA VAL A 55 -23.54 1.72 22.61
C VAL A 55 -23.90 2.82 23.60
N PRO A 56 -24.66 2.52 24.66
CA PRO A 56 -24.88 3.46 25.76
C PRO A 56 -23.58 3.65 26.56
N ILE A 57 -23.16 4.90 26.71
CA ILE A 57 -21.99 5.29 27.50
C ILE A 57 -22.49 5.97 28.78
N LEU A 58 -22.40 5.24 29.89
CA LEU A 58 -22.83 5.67 31.21
C LEU A 58 -21.65 6.24 31.99
N MET A 59 -21.79 7.48 32.48
CA MET A 59 -20.76 8.16 33.26
C MET A 59 -21.23 8.54 34.65
N GLY A 60 -20.33 8.46 35.63
CA GLY A 60 -20.63 8.75 37.03
C GLY A 60 -20.87 10.23 37.33
N SER A 61 -20.33 11.14 36.51
CA SER A 61 -20.36 12.58 36.72
C SER A 61 -20.30 13.33 35.38
N GLY A 62 -20.88 14.54 35.32
CA GLY A 62 -20.75 15.41 34.15
C GLY A 62 -19.31 15.86 33.87
N SER A 63 -18.41 15.79 34.86
CA SER A 63 -16.97 16.02 34.66
C SER A 63 -16.32 15.06 33.67
N ASP A 64 -16.88 13.85 33.52
CA ASP A 64 -16.35 12.82 32.63
C ASP A 64 -16.82 12.99 31.18
N MET A 65 -17.67 14.00 30.90
CA MET A 65 -18.28 14.22 29.59
C MET A 65 -17.23 14.32 28.48
N LYS A 66 -16.18 15.14 28.66
CA LYS A 66 -15.11 15.30 27.66
C LYS A 66 -14.39 13.99 27.36
N TYR A 67 -14.23 13.12 28.36
CA TYR A 67 -13.60 11.82 28.18
C TYR A 67 -14.54 10.85 27.44
N CYS A 68 -15.83 10.85 27.78
CA CYS A 68 -16.85 10.06 27.11
C CYS A 68 -17.09 10.48 25.65
N SER A 69 -17.01 11.78 25.34
CA SER A 69 -17.11 12.27 23.96
C SER A 69 -16.05 11.64 23.05
N LYS A 70 -14.82 11.43 23.54
CA LYS A 70 -13.78 10.74 22.77
C LYS A 70 -14.16 9.30 22.41
N ILE A 71 -14.87 8.61 23.30
CA ILE A 71 -15.40 7.25 23.05
C ILE A 71 -16.49 7.32 21.98
N ALA A 72 -17.42 8.27 22.11
CA ALA A 72 -18.51 8.48 21.15
C ALA A 72 -17.99 8.84 19.75
N ASP A 73 -16.99 9.71 19.66
CA ASP A 73 -16.35 10.09 18.39
C ASP A 73 -15.69 8.87 17.73
N ALA A 74 -14.99 8.05 18.51
CA ALA A 74 -14.36 6.83 18.00
C ALA A 74 -15.38 5.77 17.55
N LEU A 75 -16.50 5.62 18.26
CA LEU A 75 -17.61 4.74 17.85
C LEU A 75 -18.27 5.25 16.56
N THR A 76 -18.47 6.56 16.45
CA THR A 76 -19.03 7.21 15.25
C THR A 76 -18.14 6.97 14.03
N ALA A 77 -16.82 7.10 14.19
CA ALA A 77 -15.85 6.79 13.14
C ALA A 77 -15.88 5.32 12.67
N LEU A 78 -16.37 4.41 13.53
CA LEU A 78 -16.57 2.99 13.23
C LEU A 78 -17.99 2.68 12.73
N GLY A 79 -18.85 3.68 12.59
CA GLY A 79 -20.23 3.54 12.12
C GLY A 79 -21.24 3.08 13.19
N ILE A 80 -20.88 3.15 14.47
CA ILE A 80 -21.69 2.69 15.60
C ILE A 80 -22.36 3.88 16.29
N ASP A 81 -23.67 3.79 16.52
CA ASP A 81 -24.38 4.82 17.27
C ASP A 81 -24.04 4.72 18.76
N SER A 82 -23.93 5.86 19.42
CA SER A 82 -23.70 5.92 20.85
C SER A 82 -24.55 7.00 21.52
N GLU A 83 -24.85 6.80 22.81
CA GLU A 83 -25.60 7.75 23.62
C GLU A 83 -24.89 8.00 24.95
N LEU A 84 -24.66 9.27 25.27
CA LEU A 84 -24.04 9.68 26.53
C LEU A 84 -25.11 9.87 27.61
N ARG A 85 -24.88 9.31 28.81
CA ARG A 85 -25.79 9.41 29.96
C ARG A 85 -25.03 9.59 31.27
N ILE A 86 -25.44 10.58 32.07
CA ILE A 86 -24.95 10.77 33.43
C ILE A 86 -25.85 10.00 34.39
N ALA A 87 -25.30 8.95 35.01
CA ALA A 87 -26.02 8.05 35.91
C ALA A 87 -25.05 7.50 36.97
N SER A 88 -24.95 8.21 38.10
CA SER A 88 -24.03 7.82 39.18
C SER A 88 -24.56 6.64 39.98
N ALA A 89 -23.82 5.53 40.01
CA ALA A 89 -24.13 4.38 40.87
C ALA A 89 -24.11 4.72 42.37
N HIS A 90 -23.30 5.70 42.78
CA HIS A 90 -23.21 6.11 44.19
C HIS A 90 -24.26 7.15 44.58
N LYS A 91 -24.53 8.13 43.71
CA LYS A 91 -25.33 9.31 44.08
C LYS A 91 -26.81 9.19 43.70
N ILE A 92 -27.12 8.46 42.62
CA ILE A 92 -28.48 8.36 42.06
C ILE A 92 -28.78 6.94 41.52
N PRO A 93 -28.60 5.87 42.33
CA PRO A 93 -28.70 4.48 41.88
C PRO A 93 -30.07 4.12 41.27
N ALA A 94 -31.18 4.62 41.80
CA ALA A 94 -32.51 4.37 41.25
C ALA A 94 -32.66 4.90 39.81
N ARG A 95 -32.06 6.07 39.51
CA ARG A 95 -32.05 6.63 38.16
C ARG A 95 -31.19 5.80 37.22
N LEU A 96 -30.04 5.28 37.69
CA LEU A 96 -29.20 4.39 36.89
C LEU A 96 -29.98 3.14 36.46
N LEU A 97 -30.67 2.48 37.38
CA LEU A 97 -31.47 1.29 37.06
C LEU A 97 -32.60 1.60 36.07
N SER A 98 -33.32 2.71 36.26
CA SER A 98 -34.36 3.13 35.30
C SER A 98 -33.80 3.42 33.90
N VAL A 99 -32.60 4.00 33.80
CA VAL A 99 -31.92 4.22 32.51
C VAL A 99 -31.53 2.88 31.86
N ILE A 100 -31.04 1.92 32.66
CA ILE A 100 -30.68 0.59 32.17
C ILE A 100 -31.93 -0.13 31.65
N GLU A 101 -33.03 -0.14 32.41
CA GLU A 101 -34.31 -0.76 31.99
C GLU A 101 -34.80 -0.21 30.65
N ALA A 102 -34.71 1.11 30.45
CA ALA A 102 -35.09 1.74 29.19
C ALA A 102 -34.22 1.26 28.01
N TYR A 103 -32.91 1.09 28.21
CA TYR A 103 -32.03 0.54 27.17
C TYR A 103 -32.23 -0.96 26.96
N GLU A 104 -32.46 -1.74 28.01
CA GLU A 104 -32.73 -3.18 27.89
C GLU A 104 -34.04 -3.45 27.12
N ALA A 105 -35.05 -2.58 27.27
CA ALA A 105 -36.28 -2.64 26.49
C ALA A 105 -36.10 -2.34 24.98
N CYS A 106 -34.99 -1.68 24.59
CA CYS A 106 -34.69 -1.41 23.19
C CYS A 106 -34.22 -2.69 22.45
N PRO A 107 -34.79 -3.07 21.30
CA PRO A 107 -34.43 -4.33 20.62
C PRO A 107 -33.08 -4.28 19.87
N ARG A 108 -32.42 -3.11 19.81
CA ARG A 108 -31.14 -2.96 19.10
C ARG A 108 -30.04 -3.80 19.78
N PRO A 109 -29.15 -4.44 19.01
CA PRO A 109 -27.92 -5.01 19.55
C PRO A 109 -27.16 -3.96 20.32
N LYS A 110 -26.67 -4.31 21.50
CA LYS A 110 -26.06 -3.34 22.41
C LYS A 110 -24.86 -3.90 23.14
N LEU A 111 -24.01 -2.97 23.54
CA LEU A 111 -22.88 -3.15 24.42
C LEU A 111 -22.78 -1.88 25.25
N TYR A 112 -22.51 -2.00 26.54
CA TYR A 112 -22.45 -0.82 27.40
C TYR A 112 -21.00 -0.42 27.70
N ILE A 113 -20.76 0.88 27.84
CA ILE A 113 -19.48 1.41 28.32
C ILE A 113 -19.74 2.21 29.59
N ALA A 114 -19.09 1.82 30.70
CA ALA A 114 -19.12 2.54 31.97
C ALA A 114 -17.84 3.35 32.16
N VAL A 115 -17.99 4.62 32.53
CA VAL A 115 -16.88 5.56 32.79
C VAL A 115 -16.99 6.07 34.22
N ALA A 116 -16.03 5.69 35.06
CA ALA A 116 -15.93 6.14 36.45
C ALA A 116 -14.46 6.25 36.90
N GLY A 117 -13.97 7.47 37.13
CA GLY A 117 -12.54 7.74 37.39
C GLY A 117 -12.07 7.67 38.85
N ARG A 118 -12.88 7.13 39.76
CA ARG A 118 -12.50 6.96 41.18
C ARG A 118 -12.88 5.55 41.61
N SER A 119 -13.70 5.41 42.66
CA SER A 119 -14.34 4.13 42.97
C SER A 119 -15.28 3.73 41.83
N ASN A 120 -14.98 2.60 41.19
CA ASN A 120 -15.74 2.08 40.06
C ASN A 120 -16.89 1.16 40.48
N ALA A 121 -17.88 1.70 41.20
CA ALA A 121 -19.13 0.98 41.45
C ALA A 121 -20.02 0.89 40.20
N LEU A 122 -19.84 1.81 39.24
CA LEU A 122 -20.71 1.93 38.07
C LEU A 122 -20.58 0.73 37.13
N SER A 123 -19.36 0.33 36.78
CA SER A 123 -19.15 -0.79 35.85
C SER A 123 -19.69 -2.11 36.41
N GLY A 124 -19.41 -2.41 37.69
CA GLY A 124 -19.87 -3.63 38.33
C GLY A 124 -21.39 -3.66 38.51
N MET A 125 -22.01 -2.56 38.93
CA MET A 125 -23.48 -2.48 39.04
C MET A 125 -24.15 -2.64 37.69
N LEU A 126 -23.62 -2.01 36.65
CA LEU A 126 -24.13 -2.12 35.30
C LEU A 126 -24.02 -3.56 34.78
N ASP A 127 -22.85 -4.19 34.91
CA ASP A 127 -22.60 -5.56 34.44
C ASP A 127 -23.49 -6.59 35.12
N CYS A 128 -23.79 -6.42 36.42
CA CYS A 128 -24.80 -7.23 37.11
C CYS A 128 -26.23 -7.03 36.58
N ALA A 129 -26.54 -5.86 36.04
CA ALA A 129 -27.90 -5.45 35.70
C ALA A 129 -28.28 -5.74 34.25
N VAL A 130 -27.32 -6.15 33.40
CA VAL A 130 -27.53 -6.36 31.96
C VAL A 130 -27.03 -7.74 31.54
N THR A 131 -27.53 -8.22 30.40
CA THR A 131 -27.01 -9.46 29.76
C THR A 131 -26.01 -9.17 28.64
N ALA A 132 -25.95 -7.92 28.18
CA ALA A 132 -25.00 -7.46 27.19
C ALA A 132 -23.61 -7.26 27.80
N PRO A 133 -22.51 -7.38 27.02
CA PRO A 133 -21.17 -7.11 27.52
C PRO A 133 -21.03 -5.67 28.03
N VAL A 134 -20.24 -5.50 29.10
CA VAL A 134 -19.88 -4.20 29.66
C VAL A 134 -18.38 -3.95 29.53
N ILE A 135 -18.01 -2.76 29.05
CA ILE A 135 -16.63 -2.27 29.07
C ILE A 135 -16.52 -1.21 30.17
N SER A 136 -15.58 -1.41 31.09
CA SER A 136 -15.15 -0.39 32.02
C SER A 136 -14.03 0.43 31.39
N CYS A 137 -14.25 1.74 31.22
CA CYS A 137 -13.28 2.68 30.66
C CYS A 137 -13.05 3.86 31.62
N PRO A 138 -12.38 3.64 32.77
CA PRO A 138 -12.13 4.69 33.74
C PRO A 138 -11.05 5.67 33.21
N PRO A 139 -11.24 6.99 33.34
CA PRO A 139 -10.18 7.94 33.05
C PRO A 139 -9.01 7.76 34.03
N TYR A 140 -7.79 7.68 33.49
CA TYR A 140 -6.59 7.57 34.30
C TYR A 140 -6.29 8.88 35.05
N SER A 141 -5.87 8.77 36.30
CA SER A 141 -5.59 9.91 37.19
C SER A 141 -4.27 9.73 37.95
N ASP A 142 -3.29 10.59 37.65
CA ASP A 142 -1.98 10.61 38.35
C ASP A 142 -2.12 10.84 39.86
N THR A 143 -3.19 11.51 40.29
CA THR A 143 -3.46 11.80 41.71
C THR A 143 -3.48 10.56 42.60
N PHE A 144 -3.86 9.41 42.05
CA PHE A 144 -3.96 8.15 42.81
C PHE A 144 -2.89 7.13 42.41
N GLY A 145 -1.96 7.48 41.51
CA GLY A 145 -0.95 6.57 40.98
C GLY A 145 -1.53 5.28 40.37
N GLY A 146 -2.75 5.36 39.81
CA GLY A 146 -3.49 4.22 39.28
C GLY A 146 -4.17 3.31 40.30
N ALA A 147 -4.12 3.62 41.61
CA ALA A 147 -4.78 2.79 42.63
C ALA A 147 -6.32 2.75 42.48
N ASP A 148 -6.90 3.80 41.91
CA ASP A 148 -8.32 3.88 41.53
C ASP A 148 -8.73 2.77 40.53
N LEU A 149 -7.80 2.31 39.68
CA LEU A 149 -8.05 1.24 38.72
C LEU A 149 -8.28 -0.13 39.37
N PHE A 150 -7.78 -0.37 40.59
CA PHE A 150 -8.00 -1.66 41.26
C PHE A 150 -9.49 -1.95 41.47
N SER A 151 -10.29 -0.90 41.69
CA SER A 151 -11.74 -1.02 41.77
C SER A 151 -12.41 -1.44 40.46
N SER A 152 -11.70 -1.35 39.33
CA SER A 152 -12.15 -1.81 38.01
C SER A 152 -11.64 -3.21 37.64
N ILE A 153 -10.53 -3.66 38.26
CA ILE A 153 -9.89 -4.96 37.98
C ILE A 153 -10.42 -6.05 38.92
N ARG A 154 -10.73 -5.70 40.17
CA ARG A 154 -11.13 -6.64 41.22
C ARG A 154 -12.64 -6.59 41.46
N MET A 155 -13.37 -7.36 40.66
CA MET A 155 -14.82 -7.49 40.74
C MET A 155 -15.26 -8.67 41.62
N PRO A 156 -16.47 -8.63 42.23
CA PRO A 156 -17.04 -9.76 42.94
C PRO A 156 -17.35 -10.92 41.98
N SER A 157 -17.58 -12.12 42.54
CA SER A 157 -17.87 -13.32 41.75
C SER A 157 -19.13 -13.14 40.89
N GLY A 158 -19.05 -13.53 39.62
CA GLY A 158 -20.15 -13.41 38.65
C GLY A 158 -20.23 -12.05 37.93
N VAL A 159 -19.29 -11.13 38.19
CA VAL A 159 -19.22 -9.79 37.60
C VAL A 159 -17.91 -9.66 36.84
N ALA A 160 -17.97 -9.33 35.54
CA ALA A 160 -16.84 -9.41 34.62
C ALA A 160 -16.82 -8.33 33.53
N PRO A 161 -16.93 -7.02 33.87
CA PRO A 161 -16.71 -5.96 32.89
C PRO A 161 -15.28 -6.00 32.36
N ALA A 162 -15.11 -5.83 31.05
CA ALA A 162 -13.79 -5.74 30.42
C ALA A 162 -13.16 -4.38 30.69
N LEU A 163 -11.95 -4.34 31.25
CA LEU A 163 -11.23 -3.08 31.48
C LEU A 163 -10.46 -2.63 30.23
N VAL A 164 -10.74 -1.42 29.73
CA VAL A 164 -9.97 -0.77 28.67
C VAL A 164 -9.74 0.70 29.03
N LEU A 165 -8.50 1.10 29.24
CA LEU A 165 -8.16 2.45 29.75
C LEU A 165 -8.19 3.55 28.68
N GLU A 166 -8.05 3.18 27.39
CA GLU A 166 -8.00 4.15 26.31
C GLU A 166 -9.38 4.32 25.65
N PRO A 167 -9.92 5.54 25.50
CA PRO A 167 -11.23 5.78 24.89
C PRO A 167 -11.40 5.13 23.51
N ALA A 168 -10.41 5.30 22.63
CA ALA A 168 -10.41 4.69 21.30
C ALA A 168 -10.30 3.16 21.38
N GLY A 169 -9.59 2.64 22.38
CA GLY A 169 -9.51 1.21 22.66
C GLY A 169 -10.86 0.62 23.09
N ALA A 170 -11.60 1.33 23.94
CA ALA A 170 -12.93 0.91 24.40
C ALA A 170 -13.93 0.88 23.23
N ALA A 171 -13.90 1.91 22.37
CA ALA A 171 -14.69 1.93 21.13
C ALA A 171 -14.31 0.79 20.17
N LEU A 172 -13.01 0.49 20.03
CA LEU A 172 -12.53 -0.60 19.18
C LEU A 172 -12.94 -1.98 19.73
N LEU A 173 -12.87 -2.20 21.05
CA LEU A 173 -13.35 -3.43 21.67
C LEU A 173 -14.86 -3.58 21.47
N ALA A 174 -15.62 -2.51 21.66
CA ALA A 174 -17.06 -2.49 21.39
C ALA A 174 -17.37 -2.89 19.94
N ALA A 175 -16.66 -2.27 18.99
CA ALA A 175 -16.82 -2.57 17.57
C ALA A 175 -16.43 -4.00 17.22
N LYS A 176 -15.35 -4.55 17.78
CA LYS A 176 -14.96 -5.95 17.56
C LYS A 176 -16.01 -6.92 18.09
N THR A 177 -16.57 -6.65 19.26
CA THR A 177 -17.64 -7.48 19.85
C THR A 177 -18.90 -7.45 18.99
N LEU A 178 -19.35 -6.28 18.57
CA LEU A 178 -20.53 -6.13 17.72
C LEU A 178 -20.29 -6.67 16.30
N GLY A 179 -19.08 -6.52 15.77
CA GLY A 179 -18.65 -7.02 14.46
C GLY A 179 -18.61 -8.54 14.34
N VAL A 180 -18.75 -9.29 15.45
CA VAL A 180 -19.01 -10.74 15.39
C VAL A 180 -20.30 -11.03 14.64
N TYR A 181 -21.32 -10.18 14.81
CA TYR A 181 -22.66 -10.36 14.21
C TYR A 181 -22.98 -9.34 13.12
N ASP A 182 -22.31 -8.17 13.11
CA ASP A 182 -22.51 -7.11 12.12
C ASP A 182 -21.34 -7.05 11.10
N PRO A 183 -21.55 -7.47 9.84
CA PRO A 183 -20.52 -7.46 8.81
C PRO A 183 -20.01 -6.04 8.46
N GLN A 184 -20.86 -5.01 8.55
CA GLN A 184 -20.47 -3.64 8.24
C GLN A 184 -19.51 -3.11 9.31
N VAL A 185 -19.83 -3.33 10.59
CA VAL A 185 -18.94 -2.96 11.70
C VAL A 185 -17.63 -3.75 11.62
N ARG A 186 -17.67 -5.04 11.28
CA ARG A 186 -16.46 -5.85 11.07
C ARG A 186 -15.57 -5.27 9.98
N GLN A 187 -16.16 -4.82 8.88
CA GLN A 187 -15.43 -4.18 7.79
C GLN A 187 -14.80 -2.85 8.25
N SER A 188 -15.53 -2.02 9.00
CA SER A 188 -14.98 -0.78 9.58
C SER A 188 -13.77 -1.05 10.48
N VAL A 189 -13.83 -2.09 11.32
CA VAL A 189 -12.69 -2.54 12.15
C VAL A 189 -11.51 -2.97 11.29
N ALA A 190 -11.74 -3.79 10.26
CA ALA A 190 -10.69 -4.25 9.35
C ALA A 190 -10.02 -3.08 8.64
N THR A 191 -10.80 -2.10 8.18
CA THR A 191 -10.31 -0.86 7.55
C THR A 191 -9.45 -0.04 8.51
N LEU A 192 -9.89 0.17 9.76
CA LEU A 192 -9.09 0.89 10.76
C LEU A 192 -7.76 0.16 11.05
N GLN A 193 -7.81 -1.16 11.22
CA GLN A 193 -6.61 -1.95 11.48
C GLN A 193 -5.64 -1.93 10.29
N LYS A 194 -6.17 -1.97 9.06
CA LYS A 194 -5.36 -1.81 7.85
C LYS A 194 -4.68 -0.43 7.82
N ALA A 195 -5.44 0.65 8.01
CA ALA A 195 -4.88 2.01 8.02
C ALA A 195 -3.77 2.18 9.07
N ASN A 196 -3.90 1.57 10.25
CA ASN A 196 -2.86 1.58 11.27
C ASN A 196 -1.60 0.82 10.83
N ARG A 197 -1.74 -0.33 10.16
CA ARG A 197 -0.59 -1.07 9.61
C ARG A 197 0.09 -0.27 8.50
N ASP A 198 -0.69 0.22 7.54
CA ASP A 198 -0.20 1.02 6.41
C ASP A 198 0.61 2.23 6.93
N ARG A 199 0.11 2.91 7.98
CA ARG A 199 0.83 4.01 8.61
C ARG A 199 2.19 3.60 9.16
N LEU A 200 2.28 2.49 9.88
CA LEU A 200 3.55 2.03 10.44
C LEU A 200 4.56 1.64 9.35
N PHE A 201 4.11 0.96 8.28
CA PHE A 201 4.97 0.62 7.15
C PHE A 201 5.50 1.86 6.44
N ILE A 202 4.65 2.85 6.20
CA ILE A 202 5.06 4.11 5.55
C ILE A 202 5.97 4.93 6.46
N ASP A 203 5.66 5.03 7.76
CA ASP A 203 6.49 5.76 8.73
C ASP A 203 7.90 5.15 8.82
N ASP A 204 8.00 3.81 8.80
CA ASP A 204 9.28 3.09 8.79
C ASP A 204 10.05 3.35 7.49
N ALA A 205 9.41 3.22 6.32
CA ALA A 205 10.04 3.51 5.03
C ALA A 205 10.50 4.98 4.91
N LEU A 206 9.71 5.92 5.42
CA LEU A 206 10.10 7.34 5.49
C LEU A 206 11.29 7.56 6.41
N SER A 207 11.36 6.85 7.54
CA SER A 207 12.47 6.95 8.49
C SER A 207 13.75 6.37 7.90
N VAL A 208 13.67 5.16 7.33
CA VAL A 208 14.80 4.45 6.73
C VAL A 208 15.36 5.23 5.55
N THR A 209 14.51 5.64 4.60
CA THR A 209 15.01 6.31 3.39
C THR A 209 15.59 7.69 3.65
N LYS A 210 15.20 8.38 4.74
CA LYS A 210 15.88 9.61 5.17
C LYS A 210 17.34 9.39 5.53
N THR A 211 17.71 8.20 5.98
CA THR A 211 19.12 7.87 6.29
C THR A 211 20.00 7.77 5.04
N TYR A 212 19.40 7.73 3.84
CA TYR A 212 20.11 7.63 2.56
C TYR A 212 20.56 8.98 1.99
N ALA A 213 20.19 10.10 2.63
CA ALA A 213 20.53 11.43 2.17
C ALA A 213 22.04 11.63 1.90
N PRO A 214 22.99 11.15 2.75
CA PRO A 214 24.41 11.27 2.46
C PRO A 214 24.85 10.55 1.18
N GLN A 215 24.33 9.34 0.93
CA GLN A 215 24.65 8.55 -0.26
C GLN A 215 24.11 9.22 -1.53
N ILE A 216 22.87 9.73 -1.48
CA ILE A 216 22.24 10.46 -2.59
C ILE A 216 23.01 11.74 -2.90
N ALA A 217 23.31 12.54 -1.89
CA ALA A 217 24.06 13.78 -2.05
C ALA A 217 25.47 13.53 -2.61
N ALA A 218 26.16 12.48 -2.16
CA ALA A 218 27.49 12.14 -2.65
C ALA A 218 27.52 11.87 -4.16
N VAL A 219 26.55 11.11 -4.70
CA VAL A 219 26.46 10.85 -6.15
C VAL A 219 26.11 12.12 -6.94
N ARG A 220 25.20 12.96 -6.40
CA ARG A 220 24.86 14.25 -7.00
C ARG A 220 26.07 15.18 -7.08
N GLU A 221 26.77 15.36 -5.96
CA GLU A 221 27.91 16.28 -5.83
C GLU A 221 29.13 15.81 -6.64
N ALA A 222 29.33 14.50 -6.76
CA ALA A 222 30.36 13.93 -7.62
C ALA A 222 29.99 13.93 -9.12
N ALA A 223 28.77 14.37 -9.49
CA ALA A 223 28.22 14.30 -10.83
C ALA A 223 28.29 12.89 -11.45
N GLN A 224 28.10 11.86 -10.62
CA GLN A 224 28.24 10.44 -11.01
C GLN A 224 26.95 9.81 -11.56
N THR A 225 25.93 10.62 -11.84
CA THR A 225 24.67 10.17 -12.46
C THR A 225 24.85 9.79 -13.93
N MET A 226 24.22 8.72 -14.37
CA MET A 226 24.27 8.26 -15.76
C MET A 226 23.20 8.97 -16.60
N VAL A 227 23.56 10.05 -17.28
CA VAL A 227 22.66 10.82 -18.15
C VAL A 227 22.92 10.62 -19.64
N GLU A 228 24.06 10.08 -20.02
CA GLU A 228 24.42 9.78 -21.41
C GLU A 228 24.88 8.33 -21.52
N THR A 229 24.58 7.71 -22.66
CA THR A 229 24.95 6.33 -22.94
C THR A 229 25.69 6.24 -24.27
N THR A 230 26.73 5.42 -24.32
CA THR A 230 27.52 5.16 -25.53
C THR A 230 27.60 3.65 -25.77
N PRO A 231 27.83 3.18 -27.00
CA PRO A 231 28.02 1.74 -27.23
C PRO A 231 29.11 1.13 -26.34
N SER A 232 30.21 1.85 -26.09
CA SER A 232 31.30 1.40 -25.21
C SER A 232 30.94 1.36 -23.73
N LEU A 233 29.92 2.12 -23.30
CA LEU A 233 29.34 2.03 -21.96
C LEU A 233 28.61 0.70 -21.75
N VAL A 234 28.03 0.17 -22.83
CA VAL A 234 27.16 -1.00 -22.78
C VAL A 234 27.90 -2.29 -23.16
N PHE A 235 28.99 -2.20 -23.95
CA PHE A 235 29.76 -3.35 -24.44
C PHE A 235 31.27 -3.08 -24.29
N ALA A 236 32.02 -3.96 -23.62
CA ALA A 236 33.42 -3.69 -23.23
C ALA A 236 34.46 -4.07 -24.30
N SER A 237 34.11 -4.96 -25.23
CA SER A 237 35.01 -5.46 -26.28
C SER A 237 34.52 -5.15 -27.71
N ALA A 238 35.31 -5.52 -28.72
CA ALA A 238 34.96 -5.45 -30.15
C ALA A 238 33.68 -6.24 -30.55
N ALA A 239 32.95 -6.81 -29.58
CA ALA A 239 31.50 -7.07 -29.67
C ALA A 239 30.68 -5.82 -30.08
N ALA A 240 31.28 -4.63 -30.07
CA ALA A 240 30.82 -3.45 -30.81
C ALA A 240 30.43 -3.71 -32.29
N ALA A 241 30.91 -4.80 -32.91
CA ALA A 241 30.45 -5.25 -34.24
C ALA A 241 29.02 -5.83 -34.27
N THR A 242 28.34 -5.92 -33.12
CA THR A 242 26.99 -6.50 -32.98
C THR A 242 25.91 -5.49 -32.57
N VAL A 243 26.09 -4.19 -32.82
CA VAL A 243 25.07 -3.16 -32.53
C VAL A 243 24.80 -2.31 -33.77
N SER A 244 23.56 -2.32 -34.28
CA SER A 244 23.19 -1.64 -35.53
C SER A 244 22.59 -0.25 -35.34
N ALA A 245 21.90 -0.03 -34.22
CA ALA A 245 21.15 1.20 -33.98
C ALA A 245 21.06 1.54 -32.49
N VAL A 246 21.29 2.81 -32.18
CA VAL A 246 21.02 3.40 -30.85
C VAL A 246 19.75 4.25 -31.00
N ARG A 247 18.74 3.97 -30.17
CA ARG A 247 17.55 4.81 -30.06
C ARG A 247 17.55 5.48 -28.70
N ASN A 248 17.79 6.79 -28.69
CA ASN A 248 17.80 7.59 -27.47
C ASN A 248 16.36 8.00 -27.11
N GLY A 249 15.89 7.55 -25.96
CA GLY A 249 14.61 7.95 -25.40
C GLY A 249 14.77 9.03 -24.33
N LYS A 250 13.63 9.52 -23.82
CA LYS A 250 13.60 10.53 -22.74
C LYS A 250 14.37 10.06 -21.50
N VAL A 251 14.20 8.78 -21.14
CA VAL A 251 14.78 8.16 -19.92
C VAL A 251 15.55 6.87 -20.23
N ARG A 252 15.15 6.13 -21.26
CA ARG A 252 15.77 4.85 -21.63
C ARG A 252 16.41 4.94 -23.01
N ASP A 253 17.61 4.40 -23.13
CA ASP A 253 18.33 4.25 -24.39
C ASP A 253 18.33 2.77 -24.80
N GLN A 254 18.05 2.51 -26.08
CA GLN A 254 17.94 1.14 -26.60
C GLN A 254 19.10 0.83 -27.55
N TYR A 255 19.70 -0.34 -27.35
CA TYR A 255 20.76 -0.90 -28.18
C TYR A 255 20.30 -2.24 -28.75
N ASP A 256 20.23 -2.30 -30.08
CA ASP A 256 19.81 -3.50 -30.80
C ASP A 256 20.98 -4.48 -30.94
N PHE A 257 20.82 -5.74 -30.51
CA PHE A 257 21.80 -6.79 -30.81
C PHE A 257 21.71 -7.20 -32.29
N VAL A 258 22.87 -7.50 -32.89
CA VAL A 258 23.06 -7.88 -34.30
C VAL A 258 23.86 -9.18 -34.36
N GLY A 259 23.53 -10.07 -35.29
CA GLY A 259 24.29 -11.29 -35.59
C GLY A 259 23.64 -12.59 -35.12
N ASN A 260 24.27 -13.71 -35.47
CA ASN A 260 23.88 -15.05 -35.02
C ASN A 260 24.80 -15.50 -33.89
N ASP A 261 24.30 -16.35 -32.97
CA ASP A 261 25.21 -17.09 -32.11
C ASP A 261 26.03 -18.10 -32.92
N ASN A 262 27.10 -18.64 -32.33
CA ASN A 262 27.94 -19.65 -32.98
C ASN A 262 27.21 -20.98 -33.25
N ALA A 263 25.94 -21.10 -32.84
CA ALA A 263 25.06 -22.26 -33.05
C ALA A 263 23.98 -21.99 -34.13
N GLY A 264 23.99 -20.82 -34.78
CA GLY A 264 23.05 -20.47 -35.84
C GLY A 264 21.69 -19.97 -35.35
N ASN A 265 21.50 -19.75 -34.05
CA ASN A 265 20.32 -19.05 -33.53
C ASN A 265 20.50 -17.54 -33.68
N GLU A 266 19.46 -16.84 -34.12
CA GLU A 266 19.49 -15.39 -34.22
C GLU A 266 19.67 -14.75 -32.82
N LYS A 267 20.83 -14.15 -32.55
CA LYS A 267 20.94 -13.08 -31.52
C LYS A 267 20.21 -11.81 -31.97
N ALA A 268 19.80 -11.75 -33.24
CA ALA A 268 19.17 -10.61 -33.90
C ALA A 268 17.84 -10.15 -33.27
N ASN A 269 17.22 -10.96 -32.39
CA ASN A 269 15.94 -10.65 -31.76
C ASN A 269 16.06 -10.20 -30.28
N LEU A 270 17.23 -9.74 -29.84
CA LEU A 270 17.40 -9.14 -28.51
C LEU A 270 17.67 -7.63 -28.60
N VAL A 271 17.32 -6.93 -27.52
CA VAL A 271 17.62 -5.52 -27.29
C VAL A 271 18.13 -5.33 -25.87
N ALA A 272 19.11 -4.44 -25.67
CA ALA A 272 19.50 -3.94 -24.36
C ALA A 272 18.82 -2.59 -24.12
N LEU A 273 18.07 -2.48 -23.04
CA LEU A 273 17.40 -1.28 -22.58
C LEU A 273 18.17 -0.73 -21.39
N VAL A 274 18.79 0.43 -21.55
CA VAL A 274 19.58 1.10 -20.52
C VAL A 274 18.76 2.24 -19.92
N THR A 275 18.39 2.10 -18.65
CA THR A 275 17.60 3.10 -17.92
C THR A 275 18.53 4.09 -17.23
N THR A 276 18.40 5.36 -17.63
CA THR A 276 19.26 6.46 -17.19
C THR A 276 18.67 7.23 -16.01
N ASP A 277 19.50 8.09 -15.44
CA ASP A 277 19.14 8.98 -14.33
C ASP A 277 18.46 10.27 -14.80
N ARG A 278 18.21 10.42 -16.11
CA ARG A 278 17.51 11.58 -16.66
C ARG A 278 16.08 11.63 -16.14
N GLN A 279 15.68 12.78 -15.59
CA GLN A 279 14.29 13.09 -15.30
C GLN A 279 13.76 14.10 -16.31
N SER A 280 12.74 13.70 -17.07
CA SER A 280 12.10 14.56 -18.07
C SER A 280 10.69 14.99 -17.68
N ALA A 281 10.33 16.22 -18.06
CA ALA A 281 8.95 16.72 -18.19
C ALA A 281 8.93 17.87 -19.21
N PHE A 282 7.75 18.27 -19.69
CA PHE A 282 7.61 19.36 -20.68
C PHE A 282 8.44 19.13 -21.97
N ASP A 283 8.63 17.86 -22.35
CA ASP A 283 9.49 17.43 -23.46
C ASP A 283 10.95 17.91 -23.37
N ARG A 284 11.44 18.12 -22.15
CA ARG A 284 12.83 18.49 -21.82
C ARG A 284 13.35 17.62 -20.69
N VAL A 285 14.68 17.43 -20.64
CA VAL A 285 15.36 16.87 -19.48
C VAL A 285 15.46 18.00 -18.44
N LEU A 286 14.93 17.77 -17.24
CA LEU A 286 14.88 18.74 -16.16
C LEU A 286 16.08 18.65 -15.21
N ALA A 287 16.50 17.43 -14.90
CA ALA A 287 17.57 17.15 -13.95
C ALA A 287 18.10 15.72 -14.12
N ALA A 288 19.28 15.48 -13.55
CA ALA A 288 19.81 14.15 -13.29
C ALA A 288 19.47 13.75 -11.85
N ILE A 289 18.80 12.62 -11.66
CA ILE A 289 18.34 12.16 -10.36
C ILE A 289 19.16 10.94 -9.95
N PRO A 290 20.00 11.03 -8.90
CA PRO A 290 20.82 9.91 -8.44
C PRO A 290 20.00 8.63 -8.26
N PHE A 291 20.57 7.50 -8.69
CA PHE A 291 19.99 6.15 -8.56
C PHE A 291 18.65 5.92 -9.30
N LYS A 292 18.11 6.92 -10.01
CA LYS A 292 16.78 6.81 -10.65
C LYS A 292 16.74 5.66 -11.65
N GLY A 293 17.74 5.55 -12.51
CA GLY A 293 17.76 4.52 -13.54
C GLY A 293 17.75 3.10 -12.95
N ALA A 294 18.54 2.88 -11.90
CA ALA A 294 18.62 1.61 -11.20
C ALA A 294 17.30 1.27 -10.48
N VAL A 295 16.69 2.26 -9.82
CA VAL A 295 15.41 2.09 -9.13
C VAL A 295 14.29 1.74 -10.12
N LEU A 296 14.18 2.49 -11.22
CA LEU A 296 13.12 2.27 -12.22
C LEU A 296 13.23 0.88 -12.85
N ASN A 297 14.44 0.50 -13.26
CA ASN A 297 14.68 -0.77 -13.95
C ASN A 297 14.48 -1.98 -13.01
N GLN A 298 14.96 -1.92 -11.78
CA GLN A 298 14.74 -2.99 -10.80
C GLN A 298 13.27 -3.09 -10.36
N THR A 299 12.58 -1.96 -10.20
CA THR A 299 11.12 -1.95 -9.93
C THR A 299 10.35 -2.60 -11.08
N ALA A 300 10.64 -2.21 -12.32
CA ALA A 300 10.02 -2.81 -13.49
C ALA A 300 10.31 -4.32 -13.60
N ALA A 301 11.56 -4.74 -13.36
CA ALA A 301 11.96 -6.15 -13.37
C ALA A 301 11.18 -6.98 -12.35
N TRP A 302 11.00 -6.46 -11.13
CA TRP A 302 10.19 -7.11 -10.10
C TRP A 302 8.73 -7.25 -10.53
N TRP A 303 8.14 -6.21 -11.11
CA TRP A 303 6.76 -6.27 -11.61
C TRP A 303 6.61 -7.23 -12.78
N PHE A 304 7.55 -7.22 -13.72
CA PHE A 304 7.54 -8.15 -14.84
C PHE A 304 7.52 -9.59 -14.34
N GLU A 305 8.36 -9.96 -13.38
CA GLU A 305 8.35 -11.30 -12.78
C GLU A 305 7.03 -11.61 -12.06
N ASN A 306 6.55 -10.69 -11.22
CA ASN A 306 5.33 -10.88 -10.42
C ASN A 306 4.04 -10.87 -11.26
N THR A 307 4.09 -10.45 -12.52
CA THR A 307 2.93 -10.38 -13.43
C THR A 307 3.00 -11.38 -14.60
N ARG A 308 4.02 -12.24 -14.67
CA ARG A 308 4.17 -13.26 -15.73
C ARG A 308 2.96 -14.19 -15.87
N HIS A 309 2.23 -14.41 -14.79
CA HIS A 309 1.03 -15.24 -14.75
C HIS A 309 -0.19 -14.59 -15.43
N ILE A 310 -0.14 -13.28 -15.70
CA ILE A 310 -1.22 -12.51 -16.36
C ILE A 310 -0.97 -12.46 -17.87
N ILE A 311 0.24 -12.11 -18.29
CA ILE A 311 0.65 -12.04 -19.70
C ILE A 311 2.17 -12.27 -19.81
N PRO A 312 2.66 -12.91 -20.89
CA PRO A 312 4.09 -12.94 -21.19
C PRO A 312 4.67 -11.52 -21.28
N ASN A 313 5.91 -11.34 -20.87
CA ASN A 313 6.64 -10.09 -21.06
C ASN A 313 7.90 -10.30 -21.89
N HIS A 314 8.54 -9.20 -22.28
CA HIS A 314 9.74 -9.24 -23.11
C HIS A 314 11.06 -9.45 -22.36
N VAL A 315 11.07 -9.43 -21.03
CA VAL A 315 12.33 -9.48 -20.25
C VAL A 315 12.97 -10.87 -20.38
N VAL A 316 14.26 -10.88 -20.71
CA VAL A 316 15.11 -12.07 -20.79
C VAL A 316 16.07 -12.14 -19.60
N SER A 317 16.71 -11.02 -19.27
CA SER A 317 17.66 -10.93 -18.16
C SER A 317 17.84 -9.49 -17.69
N VAL A 318 18.28 -9.30 -16.45
CA VAL A 318 18.64 -8.00 -15.86
C VAL A 318 20.08 -8.11 -15.36
N PRO A 319 21.10 -8.02 -16.24
CA PRO A 319 22.49 -8.26 -15.87
C PRO A 319 23.09 -7.14 -14.99
N HIS A 320 22.47 -5.97 -14.96
CA HIS A 320 22.92 -4.80 -14.20
C HIS A 320 21.69 -4.03 -13.69
N PRO A 321 21.76 -3.33 -12.53
CA PRO A 321 20.65 -2.55 -12.00
C PRO A 321 19.97 -1.61 -13.00
N ASN A 322 20.73 -1.00 -13.92
CA ASN A 322 20.22 -0.11 -14.96
C ASN A 322 19.89 -0.79 -16.31
N VAL A 323 20.19 -2.08 -16.50
CA VAL A 323 20.08 -2.74 -17.82
C VAL A 323 19.11 -3.90 -17.80
N THR A 324 18.15 -3.86 -18.72
CA THR A 324 17.29 -4.98 -19.06
C THR A 324 17.63 -5.48 -20.46
N ILE A 325 17.92 -6.77 -20.59
CA ILE A 325 17.95 -7.46 -21.87
C ILE A 325 16.55 -8.00 -22.15
N ALA A 326 15.98 -7.62 -23.29
CA ALA A 326 14.63 -7.99 -23.67
C ALA A 326 14.56 -8.56 -25.09
N ARG A 327 13.49 -9.31 -25.39
CA ARG A 327 13.12 -9.70 -26.75
C ARG A 327 12.67 -8.47 -27.52
N ARG A 328 13.11 -8.34 -28.78
CA ARG A 328 12.59 -7.29 -29.66
C ARG A 328 11.12 -7.60 -29.95
N CYS A 329 10.29 -6.59 -29.79
CA CYS A 329 8.87 -6.66 -30.11
C CYS A 329 8.55 -5.47 -31.02
N LYS A 330 7.65 -5.65 -31.97
CA LYS A 330 6.99 -4.56 -32.70
C LYS A 330 5.87 -4.00 -31.80
N PRO A 331 6.00 -2.78 -31.25
CA PRO A 331 4.99 -2.21 -30.38
C PRO A 331 3.68 -1.97 -31.14
N PHE A 332 2.55 -2.13 -30.45
CA PHE A 332 1.27 -1.61 -30.94
C PHE A 332 1.25 -0.07 -30.79
N PRO A 333 0.66 0.68 -31.74
CA PRO A 333 0.64 2.15 -31.72
C PRO A 333 -0.42 2.71 -30.74
N VAL A 334 -0.56 2.09 -29.58
CA VAL A 334 -1.57 2.40 -28.57
C VAL A 334 -0.96 2.28 -27.18
N GLU A 335 -1.18 3.31 -26.37
CA GLU A 335 -0.87 3.31 -24.95
C GLU A 335 -2.12 2.94 -24.14
N PHE A 336 -2.02 1.91 -23.31
CA PHE A 336 -3.13 1.40 -22.51
C PHE A 336 -3.10 2.06 -21.13
N VAL A 337 -3.71 3.23 -21.00
CA VAL A 337 -3.79 3.94 -19.72
C VAL A 337 -4.99 3.45 -18.92
N VAL A 338 -4.76 2.85 -17.77
CA VAL A 338 -5.81 2.41 -16.84
C VAL A 338 -5.85 3.34 -15.63
N ARG A 339 -7.06 3.73 -15.21
CA ARG A 339 -7.27 4.70 -14.12
C ARG A 339 -8.23 4.15 -13.08
N GLY A 340 -7.85 4.25 -11.80
CA GLY A 340 -8.72 3.98 -10.65
C GLY A 340 -9.26 5.25 -9.99
N TYR A 341 -8.69 6.41 -10.34
CA TYR A 341 -9.02 7.70 -9.77
C TYR A 341 -9.07 8.77 -10.86
N ILE A 342 -9.90 9.79 -10.68
CA ILE A 342 -9.96 10.95 -11.57
C ILE A 342 -8.94 12.00 -11.13
N THR A 343 -7.82 12.10 -11.86
CA THR A 343 -6.75 13.06 -11.56
C THR A 343 -5.98 13.49 -12.82
N GLY A 344 -4.88 14.22 -12.62
CA GLY A 344 -3.94 14.68 -13.64
C GLY A 344 -4.12 16.15 -14.02
N SER A 345 -3.08 16.69 -14.66
CA SER A 345 -2.97 18.10 -15.03
C SER A 345 -2.64 18.32 -16.52
N THR A 346 -2.39 17.25 -17.28
CA THR A 346 -2.06 17.30 -18.72
C THR A 346 -3.32 17.29 -19.58
N ASP A 347 -3.21 17.69 -20.84
CA ASP A 347 -4.33 17.72 -21.79
C ASP A 347 -4.90 16.33 -22.10
N THR A 348 -4.11 15.29 -21.89
CA THR A 348 -4.53 13.88 -21.99
C THR A 348 -5.04 13.30 -20.67
N SER A 349 -5.11 14.07 -19.59
CA SER A 349 -5.58 13.57 -18.29
C SER A 349 -7.11 13.66 -18.13
N LEU A 350 -7.68 12.68 -17.43
CA LEU A 350 -9.12 12.59 -17.22
C LEU A 350 -9.65 13.81 -16.45
N TRP A 351 -8.98 14.23 -15.36
CA TRP A 351 -9.43 15.38 -14.58
C TRP A 351 -9.40 16.69 -15.37
N LYS A 352 -8.35 16.95 -16.15
CA LYS A 352 -8.26 18.18 -16.97
C LYS A 352 -9.43 18.28 -17.93
N ASN A 353 -9.72 17.21 -18.67
CA ASN A 353 -10.84 17.14 -19.61
C ASN A 353 -12.19 17.27 -18.89
N TYR A 354 -12.38 16.54 -17.79
CA TYR A 354 -13.60 16.60 -16.98
C TYR A 354 -13.86 18.01 -16.43
N SER A 355 -12.83 18.66 -15.89
CA SER A 355 -12.91 20.03 -15.37
C SER A 355 -13.21 21.06 -16.46
N ASN A 356 -12.85 20.76 -17.72
CA ASN A 356 -13.17 21.57 -18.89
C ASN A 356 -14.56 21.28 -19.48
N GLY A 357 -15.38 20.43 -18.84
CA GLY A 357 -16.75 20.12 -19.26
C GLY A 357 -16.91 18.88 -20.13
N VAL A 358 -15.84 18.12 -20.38
CA VAL A 358 -15.93 16.86 -21.14
C VAL A 358 -16.49 15.75 -20.23
N ARG A 359 -17.66 15.19 -20.58
CA ARG A 359 -18.29 14.09 -19.82
C ARG A 359 -18.15 12.73 -20.49
N ASN A 360 -18.15 12.71 -21.82
CA ASN A 360 -17.77 11.52 -22.59
C ASN A 360 -16.26 11.59 -22.87
N TYR A 361 -15.49 10.74 -22.21
CA TYR A 361 -14.03 10.70 -22.35
C TYR A 361 -13.59 9.28 -22.71
N CYS A 362 -12.87 9.13 -23.83
CA CYS A 362 -12.54 7.82 -24.43
C CYS A 362 -13.77 6.91 -24.63
N GLY A 363 -14.94 7.48 -24.94
CA GLY A 363 -16.18 6.71 -25.11
C GLY A 363 -16.85 6.28 -23.80
N ILE A 364 -16.39 6.77 -22.64
CA ILE A 364 -16.95 6.48 -21.32
C ILE A 364 -17.68 7.73 -20.81
N ASP A 365 -18.94 7.57 -20.40
CA ASP A 365 -19.72 8.65 -19.79
C ASP A 365 -19.46 8.71 -18.28
N PHE A 366 -18.96 9.87 -17.82
CA PHE A 366 -18.75 10.15 -16.41
C PHE A 366 -19.90 10.99 -15.84
N PRO A 367 -20.37 10.68 -14.62
CA PRO A 367 -21.45 11.43 -13.98
C PRO A 367 -21.01 12.87 -13.65
N GLU A 368 -21.99 13.74 -13.44
CA GLU A 368 -21.76 15.08 -12.89
C GLU A 368 -21.27 15.02 -11.43
N GLY A 369 -20.57 16.07 -10.99
CA GLY A 369 -20.19 16.26 -9.59
C GLY A 369 -18.96 15.48 -9.11
N LEU A 370 -18.17 14.87 -10.00
CA LEU A 370 -16.90 14.26 -9.61
C LEU A 370 -15.92 15.34 -9.12
N ALA A 371 -15.25 15.06 -8.01
CA ALA A 371 -14.20 15.91 -7.45
C ALA A 371 -12.80 15.46 -7.90
N LYS A 372 -11.83 16.39 -7.90
CA LYS A 372 -10.42 16.05 -8.18
C LYS A 372 -9.93 15.00 -7.19
N ASN A 373 -9.17 14.03 -7.70
CA ASN A 373 -8.60 12.91 -6.95
C ASN A 373 -9.62 11.91 -6.39
N GLN A 374 -10.89 12.00 -6.78
CA GLN A 374 -11.90 11.04 -6.35
C GLN A 374 -11.60 9.64 -6.91
N LYS A 375 -11.84 8.60 -6.10
CA LYS A 375 -11.83 7.21 -6.55
C LYS A 375 -13.01 6.95 -7.49
N LEU A 376 -12.76 6.33 -8.63
CA LEU A 376 -13.78 5.93 -9.59
C LEU A 376 -14.54 4.69 -9.08
N ASP A 377 -15.79 4.54 -9.51
CA ASP A 377 -16.63 3.38 -9.13
C ASP A 377 -16.04 2.05 -9.64
N ALA A 378 -15.40 2.09 -10.81
CA ALA A 378 -14.64 1.00 -11.39
C ALA A 378 -13.38 1.55 -12.07
N ASN A 379 -12.38 0.67 -12.22
CA ASN A 379 -11.22 0.99 -13.05
C ASN A 379 -11.68 1.20 -14.51
N VAL A 380 -11.11 2.18 -15.17
CA VAL A 380 -11.43 2.51 -16.57
C VAL A 380 -10.19 2.45 -17.45
N LEU A 381 -10.34 1.93 -18.66
CA LEU A 381 -9.31 1.94 -19.69
C LEU A 381 -9.55 3.14 -20.62
N THR A 382 -8.60 4.07 -20.64
CA THR A 382 -8.67 5.31 -21.42
C THR A 382 -7.44 5.40 -22.33
N PRO A 383 -7.44 4.69 -23.47
CA PRO A 383 -6.25 4.56 -24.29
C PRO A 383 -5.88 5.89 -24.96
N THR A 384 -4.60 6.04 -25.29
CA THR A 384 -4.07 7.13 -26.12
C THR A 384 -3.36 6.57 -27.34
N THR A 385 -3.41 7.28 -28.47
CA THR A 385 -2.61 6.92 -29.64
C THR A 385 -1.14 7.27 -29.41
N LYS A 386 -0.25 6.59 -30.13
CA LYS A 386 1.19 6.87 -30.14
C LYS A 386 1.60 7.30 -31.55
N GLU A 387 1.50 8.58 -31.83
CA GLU A 387 1.69 9.18 -33.16
C GLU A 387 2.74 10.30 -33.12
N ASP A 388 3.47 10.51 -34.22
CA ASP A 388 4.50 11.57 -34.33
C ASP A 388 3.93 12.99 -34.13
N ALA A 389 2.63 13.18 -34.42
CA ALA A 389 1.91 14.43 -34.23
C ALA A 389 1.50 14.69 -32.77
N GLY A 390 1.75 13.74 -31.86
CA GLY A 390 1.42 13.79 -30.44
C GLY A 390 0.28 12.86 -30.04
N ASP A 391 0.35 12.37 -28.81
CA ASP A 391 -0.61 11.41 -28.26
C ASP A 391 -1.98 12.07 -28.05
N ARG A 392 -3.06 11.42 -28.52
CA ARG A 392 -4.45 11.87 -28.25
C ARG A 392 -5.27 10.80 -27.55
N PRO A 393 -6.24 11.16 -26.69
CA PRO A 393 -7.23 10.21 -26.19
C PRO A 393 -8.04 9.60 -27.33
N ILE A 394 -8.26 8.29 -27.29
CA ILE A 394 -9.04 7.56 -28.28
C ILE A 394 -10.05 6.64 -27.57
N ALA A 395 -11.21 6.40 -28.16
CA ALA A 395 -12.16 5.43 -27.59
C ALA A 395 -11.78 4.00 -28.03
N PRO A 396 -12.00 2.98 -27.19
CA PRO A 396 -11.75 1.57 -27.52
C PRO A 396 -12.26 1.12 -28.90
N LYS A 397 -13.48 1.54 -29.28
CA LYS A 397 -14.08 1.21 -30.57
C LYS A 397 -13.32 1.81 -31.76
N ASP A 398 -12.72 2.99 -31.57
CA ASP A 398 -12.06 3.74 -32.63
C ASP A 398 -10.64 3.20 -32.85
N VAL A 399 -10.00 2.60 -31.84
CA VAL A 399 -8.71 1.91 -31.98
C VAL A 399 -8.76 0.84 -33.07
N VAL A 400 -9.84 0.05 -33.10
CA VAL A 400 -10.04 -1.01 -34.11
C VAL A 400 -10.53 -0.41 -35.43
N ALA A 401 -11.45 0.56 -35.38
CA ALA A 401 -12.00 1.18 -36.59
C ALA A 401 -10.94 1.93 -37.41
N GLU A 402 -9.97 2.54 -36.75
CA GLU A 402 -8.84 3.24 -37.38
C GLU A 402 -7.71 2.29 -37.81
N GLY A 403 -7.83 0.98 -37.55
CA GLY A 403 -6.85 -0.02 -37.98
C GLY A 403 -5.55 -0.03 -37.17
N LEU A 404 -5.53 0.60 -35.99
CA LEU A 404 -4.36 0.61 -35.10
C LEU A 404 -4.07 -0.78 -34.51
N MET A 405 -5.13 -1.57 -34.29
CA MET A 405 -5.07 -2.95 -33.80
C MET A 405 -6.19 -3.79 -34.41
N SER A 406 -5.99 -5.10 -34.49
CA SER A 406 -7.09 -6.03 -34.74
C SER A 406 -7.97 -6.16 -33.49
N GLN A 407 -9.24 -6.57 -33.65
CA GLN A 407 -10.15 -6.76 -32.52
C GLN A 407 -9.59 -7.80 -31.51
N ALA A 408 -9.02 -8.90 -32.01
CA ALA A 408 -8.47 -9.95 -31.15
C ALA A 408 -7.26 -9.46 -30.32
N ASP A 409 -6.42 -8.62 -30.92
CA ASP A 409 -5.26 -8.05 -30.23
C ASP A 409 -5.69 -7.01 -29.19
N TRP A 410 -6.65 -6.16 -29.56
CA TRP A 410 -7.26 -5.20 -28.64
C TRP A 410 -7.84 -5.91 -27.42
N ASP A 411 -8.68 -6.94 -27.63
CA ASP A 411 -9.34 -7.68 -26.54
C ASP A 411 -8.32 -8.33 -25.60
N THR A 412 -7.24 -8.88 -26.16
CA THR A 412 -6.14 -9.49 -25.39
C THR A 412 -5.41 -8.45 -24.54
N CYS A 413 -4.97 -7.35 -25.15
CA CYS A 413 -4.20 -6.29 -24.47
C CYS A 413 -5.07 -5.52 -23.46
N ALA A 414 -6.32 -5.20 -23.80
CA ALA A 414 -7.25 -4.49 -22.91
C ALA A 414 -7.56 -5.32 -21.66
N LYS A 415 -7.82 -6.63 -21.82
CA LYS A 415 -8.01 -7.55 -20.69
C LYS A 415 -6.74 -7.62 -19.82
N ALA A 416 -5.57 -7.78 -20.44
CA ALA A 416 -4.31 -7.84 -19.72
C ALA A 416 -4.03 -6.54 -18.95
N ALA A 417 -4.22 -5.36 -19.56
CA ALA A 417 -4.03 -4.06 -18.92
C ALA A 417 -4.90 -3.90 -17.67
N MET A 418 -6.18 -4.28 -17.75
CA MET A 418 -7.10 -4.24 -16.60
C MET A 418 -6.65 -5.20 -15.50
N SER A 419 -6.32 -6.45 -15.83
CA SER A 419 -5.85 -7.44 -14.85
C SER A 419 -4.51 -7.05 -14.20
N LEU A 420 -3.57 -6.51 -14.98
CA LEU A 420 -2.32 -5.95 -14.47
C LEU A 420 -2.60 -4.82 -13.48
N PHE A 421 -3.55 -3.93 -13.79
CA PHE A 421 -3.84 -2.78 -12.94
C PHE A 421 -4.53 -3.18 -11.64
N GLU A 422 -5.44 -4.15 -11.68
CA GLU A 422 -6.09 -4.70 -10.50
C GLU A 422 -5.07 -5.41 -9.58
N TYR A 423 -4.16 -6.20 -10.16
CA TYR A 423 -3.08 -6.83 -9.42
C TYR A 423 -2.12 -5.79 -8.82
N GLY A 424 -1.74 -4.78 -9.60
CA GLY A 424 -0.91 -3.66 -9.17
C GLY A 424 -1.53 -2.87 -8.01
N GLN A 425 -2.83 -2.57 -8.08
CA GLN A 425 -3.56 -1.92 -7.00
C GLN A 425 -3.60 -2.75 -5.73
N LYS A 426 -3.76 -4.08 -5.85
CA LYS A 426 -3.73 -4.98 -4.69
C LYS A 426 -2.36 -4.93 -4.01
N VAL A 427 -1.29 -5.15 -4.77
CA VAL A 427 0.08 -5.18 -4.24
C VAL A 427 0.49 -3.81 -3.69
N ALA A 428 0.19 -2.71 -4.38
CA ALA A 428 0.43 -1.37 -3.87
C ALA A 428 -0.35 -1.12 -2.56
N GLY A 429 -1.63 -1.50 -2.54
CA GLY A 429 -2.50 -1.38 -1.38
C GLY A 429 -2.01 -2.18 -0.16
N ASP A 430 -1.45 -3.36 -0.37
CA ASP A 430 -0.87 -4.19 0.69
C ASP A 430 0.41 -3.56 1.29
N ASN A 431 1.06 -2.65 0.54
CA ASN A 431 2.30 -1.96 0.92
C ASN A 431 2.10 -0.46 1.23
N GLY A 432 0.88 -0.06 1.63
CA GLY A 432 0.61 1.32 2.06
C GLY A 432 0.54 2.36 0.91
N LEU A 433 0.55 1.92 -0.34
CA LEU A 433 0.49 2.77 -1.52
C LEU A 433 -0.90 2.71 -2.18
N ILE A 434 -1.24 3.76 -2.91
CA ILE A 434 -2.38 3.80 -3.83
C ILE A 434 -1.81 3.91 -5.24
N LEU A 435 -2.00 2.88 -6.06
CA LEU A 435 -1.77 2.94 -7.50
C LEU A 435 -2.97 3.64 -8.16
N VAL A 436 -2.75 4.85 -8.66
CA VAL A 436 -3.80 5.80 -9.05
C VAL A 436 -4.21 5.60 -10.51
N ASP A 437 -3.21 5.60 -11.37
CA ASP A 437 -3.29 5.28 -12.79
C ASP A 437 -1.91 4.78 -13.26
N THR A 438 -1.90 4.08 -14.40
CA THR A 438 -0.68 3.58 -15.02
C THR A 438 -0.85 3.47 -16.52
N LYS A 439 0.25 3.51 -17.25
CA LYS A 439 0.31 3.25 -18.69
C LYS A 439 1.00 1.92 -18.94
N TYR A 440 0.40 1.08 -19.80
CA TYR A 440 1.07 -0.09 -20.37
C TYR A 440 1.32 0.05 -21.86
N GLU A 441 2.38 -0.60 -22.33
CA GLU A 441 2.64 -0.83 -23.74
C GLU A 441 2.73 -2.33 -24.00
N PHE A 442 2.21 -2.76 -25.14
CA PHE A 442 2.30 -4.13 -25.61
C PHE A 442 2.95 -4.16 -26.99
N GLY A 443 3.60 -5.26 -27.30
CA GLY A 443 4.16 -5.50 -28.61
C GLY A 443 4.05 -6.95 -29.02
N ARG A 444 4.22 -7.21 -30.32
CA ARG A 444 4.29 -8.57 -30.87
C ARG A 444 5.74 -8.89 -31.23
N ASP A 445 6.25 -10.01 -30.77
CA ASP A 445 7.56 -10.50 -31.19
C ASP A 445 7.48 -11.30 -32.50
N ASP A 446 8.62 -11.81 -32.97
CA ASP A 446 8.73 -12.51 -34.24
C ASP A 446 8.00 -13.87 -34.26
N ASP A 447 7.75 -14.47 -33.08
CA ASP A 447 6.97 -15.71 -32.97
C ASP A 447 5.44 -15.46 -33.00
N GLY A 448 5.04 -14.18 -33.00
CA GLY A 448 3.66 -13.75 -33.03
C GLY A 448 3.03 -13.57 -31.65
N THR A 449 3.77 -13.79 -30.55
CA THR A 449 3.27 -13.65 -29.18
C THR A 449 3.14 -12.18 -28.81
N ILE A 450 1.99 -11.83 -28.23
CA ILE A 450 1.80 -10.53 -27.58
C ILE A 450 2.51 -10.54 -26.22
N ARG A 451 3.38 -9.56 -26.02
CA ARG A 451 4.13 -9.39 -24.77
C ARG A 451 3.87 -8.00 -24.18
N LEU A 452 3.83 -7.96 -22.85
CA LEU A 452 4.01 -6.71 -22.11
C LEU A 452 5.46 -6.24 -22.30
N ILE A 453 5.62 -4.98 -22.70
CA ILE A 453 6.91 -4.35 -22.99
C ILE A 453 7.08 -3.08 -22.15
N ASP A 454 8.13 -2.32 -22.45
CA ASP A 454 8.41 -1.02 -21.85
C ASP A 454 8.77 -1.10 -20.36
N GLU A 455 8.15 -0.27 -19.50
CA GLU A 455 8.27 -0.36 -18.05
C GLU A 455 6.88 -0.48 -17.41
N VAL A 456 6.80 -1.08 -16.23
CA VAL A 456 5.54 -1.42 -15.57
C VAL A 456 5.54 -0.93 -14.14
N HIS A 457 4.49 -0.20 -13.75
CA HIS A 457 4.21 0.17 -12.34
C HIS A 457 5.34 0.92 -11.63
N THR A 458 6.19 1.59 -12.39
CA THR A 458 7.24 2.50 -11.93
C THR A 458 6.64 3.89 -11.62
N PRO A 459 7.34 4.79 -10.90
CA PRO A 459 6.88 6.15 -10.66
C PRO A 459 6.92 7.05 -11.91
N ASP A 460 7.59 6.64 -13.00
CA ASP A 460 7.57 7.38 -14.27
C ASP A 460 6.40 6.92 -15.19
N SER A 461 5.96 5.66 -15.08
CA SER A 461 4.81 5.11 -15.83
C SER A 461 3.48 5.21 -15.08
N SER A 462 3.53 5.49 -13.77
CA SER A 462 2.37 5.37 -12.87
C SER A 462 2.35 6.45 -11.80
N ARG A 463 1.15 6.88 -11.42
CA ARG A 463 0.95 7.75 -10.26
C ARG A 463 0.75 6.92 -9.00
N TYR A 464 1.54 7.23 -7.99
CA TYR A 464 1.45 6.63 -6.65
C TYR A 464 1.20 7.69 -5.59
N TRP A 465 0.22 7.43 -4.74
CA TRP A 465 -0.02 8.20 -3.52
C TRP A 465 0.25 7.40 -2.26
N LEU A 466 0.65 8.09 -1.19
CA LEU A 466 0.70 7.51 0.15
C LEU A 466 -0.73 7.36 0.69
N SER A 467 -1.13 6.13 1.01
CA SER A 467 -2.49 5.82 1.46
C SER A 467 -2.90 6.59 2.72
N THR A 468 -1.94 6.86 3.59
CA THR A 468 -2.12 7.61 4.85
C THR A 468 -2.52 9.07 4.64
N SER A 469 -2.10 9.68 3.53
CA SER A 469 -2.38 11.08 3.22
C SER A 469 -3.72 11.29 2.53
N TYR A 470 -4.17 10.29 1.74
CA TYR A 470 -5.23 10.45 0.74
C TYR A 470 -6.53 11.03 1.32
N LYS A 471 -7.14 10.37 2.30
CA LYS A 471 -8.45 10.81 2.85
C LYS A 471 -8.37 12.17 3.54
N ALA A 472 -7.32 12.40 4.32
CA ALA A 472 -7.15 13.64 5.08
C ALA A 472 -6.96 14.84 4.16
N ARG A 473 -6.13 14.70 3.10
CA ARG A 473 -5.82 15.79 2.17
C ARG A 473 -6.97 16.07 1.19
N THR A 474 -7.56 15.02 0.61
CA THR A 474 -8.71 15.19 -0.31
C THR A 474 -9.93 15.81 0.38
N SER A 475 -10.19 15.49 1.64
CA SER A 475 -11.28 16.12 2.42
C SER A 475 -11.11 17.63 2.63
N LYS A 476 -9.88 18.14 2.45
CA LYS A 476 -9.53 19.56 2.52
C LYS A 476 -9.37 20.20 1.13
N GLY A 477 -9.61 19.45 0.06
CA GLY A 477 -9.35 19.90 -1.32
C GLY A 477 -7.87 19.98 -1.68
N GLU A 478 -6.99 19.32 -0.92
CA GLU A 478 -5.54 19.27 -1.18
C GLU A 478 -5.14 18.04 -2.00
N GLU A 479 -3.98 18.09 -2.65
CA GLU A 479 -3.38 16.94 -3.32
C GLU A 479 -2.92 15.89 -2.30
N PRO A 480 -3.19 14.59 -2.53
CA PRO A 480 -2.53 13.51 -1.80
C PRO A 480 -1.01 13.61 -1.91
N GLU A 481 -0.29 13.13 -0.90
CA GLU A 481 1.16 13.02 -0.99
C GLU A 481 1.53 11.98 -2.03
N ASN A 482 2.34 12.40 -2.99
CA ASN A 482 2.77 11.61 -4.13
C ASN A 482 4.25 11.21 -4.03
N ILE A 483 4.58 10.13 -4.72
CA ILE A 483 5.96 9.65 -4.85
C ILE A 483 6.62 10.14 -6.14
N ASP A 484 5.81 10.55 -7.12
CA ASP A 484 6.25 10.95 -8.45
C ASP A 484 6.84 12.38 -8.50
N LYS A 485 7.29 12.73 -9.71
CA LYS A 485 7.95 13.99 -10.06
C LYS A 485 7.07 15.25 -10.07
N GLU A 486 5.78 15.19 -9.71
CA GLU A 486 4.90 16.37 -9.86
C GLU A 486 5.41 17.58 -9.07
N PHE A 487 6.04 17.40 -7.91
CA PHE A 487 6.58 18.53 -7.14
C PHE A 487 7.74 19.24 -7.86
N LEU A 488 8.64 18.47 -8.51
CA LEU A 488 9.71 19.03 -9.33
C LEU A 488 9.12 19.75 -10.55
N ARG A 489 8.10 19.15 -11.17
CA ARG A 489 7.39 19.74 -12.31
C ARG A 489 6.71 21.07 -11.94
N LEU A 490 6.06 21.14 -10.78
CA LEU A 490 5.42 22.36 -10.28
C LEU A 490 6.46 23.45 -10.00
N TRP A 491 7.60 23.10 -9.41
CA TRP A 491 8.70 24.04 -9.19
C TRP A 491 9.15 24.71 -10.51
N PHE A 492 9.39 23.93 -11.57
CA PHE A 492 9.76 24.50 -12.88
C PHE A 492 8.68 25.41 -13.46
N ARG A 493 7.41 25.00 -13.38
CA ARG A 493 6.28 25.81 -13.86
C ARG A 493 6.16 27.14 -13.12
N ASP A 494 6.47 27.14 -11.83
CA ASP A 494 6.31 28.31 -10.97
C ASP A 494 7.56 29.23 -11.00
N ASN A 495 8.70 28.75 -11.49
CA ASN A 495 9.97 29.50 -11.52
C ASN A 495 10.48 29.84 -12.94
N CYS A 496 9.96 29.23 -14.00
CA CYS A 496 10.28 29.58 -15.38
C CYS A 496 9.12 29.27 -16.34
N ASP A 497 9.28 29.59 -17.63
CA ASP A 497 8.44 29.02 -18.69
C ASP A 497 9.14 27.77 -19.26
N PRO A 498 8.77 26.55 -18.80
CA PRO A 498 9.46 25.34 -19.23
C PRO A 498 9.14 24.94 -20.68
N TYR A 499 8.10 25.51 -21.30
CA TYR A 499 7.68 25.20 -22.67
C TYR A 499 8.43 26.02 -23.73
N ASP A 500 9.01 27.17 -23.33
CA ASP A 500 9.85 27.98 -24.19
C ASP A 500 11.23 27.32 -24.38
N LYS A 501 11.35 26.51 -25.45
CA LYS A 501 12.57 25.79 -25.81
C LYS A 501 13.74 26.71 -26.21
N SER A 502 13.50 28.02 -26.41
CA SER A 502 14.57 28.98 -26.70
C SER A 502 15.35 29.42 -25.46
N LYS A 503 14.78 29.19 -24.26
CA LYS A 503 15.39 29.56 -22.97
C LYS A 503 16.01 28.35 -22.30
N GLU A 504 17.17 28.55 -21.69
CA GLU A 504 17.76 27.56 -20.80
C GLU A 504 16.87 27.36 -19.56
N LEU A 505 16.79 26.13 -19.08
CA LEU A 505 16.10 25.83 -17.83
C LEU A 505 16.99 26.23 -16.66
N PRO A 506 16.45 26.80 -15.57
CA PRO A 506 17.20 26.95 -14.34
C PRO A 506 17.57 25.57 -13.78
N ASP A 507 18.68 25.49 -13.05
CA ASP A 507 19.05 24.25 -12.36
C ASP A 507 18.00 23.87 -11.32
N ALA A 508 17.68 22.58 -11.27
CA ALA A 508 16.80 22.05 -10.24
C ALA A 508 17.45 22.20 -8.85
N PRO A 509 16.72 22.67 -7.82
CA PRO A 509 17.24 22.74 -6.46
C PRO A 509 17.71 21.37 -5.97
N ALA A 510 18.86 21.37 -5.29
CA ALA A 510 19.50 20.16 -4.76
C ALA A 510 18.56 19.34 -3.87
N ASP A 511 17.81 20.01 -2.99
CA ASP A 511 16.85 19.38 -2.08
C ASP A 511 15.71 18.69 -2.83
N LEU A 512 15.25 19.25 -3.96
CA LEU A 512 14.22 18.62 -4.78
C LEU A 512 14.76 17.41 -5.54
N VAL A 513 16.00 17.46 -6.01
CA VAL A 513 16.67 16.31 -6.65
C VAL A 513 16.87 15.18 -5.66
N ASP A 514 17.41 15.48 -4.48
CA ASP A 514 17.69 14.50 -3.43
C ASP A 514 16.38 13.88 -2.89
N GLU A 515 15.34 14.69 -2.71
CA GLU A 515 14.01 14.21 -2.30
C GLU A 515 13.35 13.33 -3.37
N LEU A 516 13.51 13.63 -4.66
CA LEU A 516 12.96 12.81 -5.74
C LEU A 516 13.65 11.43 -5.78
N SER A 517 14.98 11.41 -5.70
CA SER A 517 15.77 10.18 -5.59
C SER A 517 15.30 9.33 -4.41
N ARG A 518 15.20 9.95 -3.23
CA ARG A 518 14.74 9.29 -2.00
C ARG A 518 13.33 8.69 -2.15
N ARG A 519 12.38 9.43 -2.73
CA ARG A 519 11.00 8.95 -2.95
C ARG A 519 10.96 7.77 -3.91
N TYR A 520 11.79 7.77 -4.94
CA TYR A 520 11.87 6.66 -5.88
C TYR A 520 12.41 5.41 -5.20
N ILE A 521 13.48 5.54 -4.43
CA ILE A 521 14.01 4.44 -3.60
C ILE A 521 12.92 3.94 -2.64
N MET A 522 12.20 4.84 -1.98
CA MET A 522 11.09 4.48 -1.09
C MET A 522 10.00 3.66 -1.79
N LEU A 523 9.63 4.01 -3.04
CA LEU A 523 8.69 3.20 -3.82
C LEU A 523 9.21 1.78 -4.02
N TYR A 524 10.47 1.67 -4.46
CA TYR A 524 11.10 0.39 -4.72
C TYR A 524 11.09 -0.49 -3.47
N GLU A 525 11.52 0.04 -2.32
CA GLU A 525 11.55 -0.74 -1.08
C GLU A 525 10.16 -1.12 -0.60
N LEU A 526 9.17 -0.22 -0.71
CA LEU A 526 7.78 -0.51 -0.35
C LEU A 526 7.17 -1.59 -1.25
N ILE A 527 7.39 -1.54 -2.56
CA ILE A 527 6.80 -2.50 -3.50
C ILE A 527 7.49 -3.85 -3.44
N THR A 528 8.82 -3.86 -3.42
CA THR A 528 9.61 -5.09 -3.54
C THR A 528 9.87 -5.77 -2.20
N GLY A 529 9.80 -5.02 -1.09
CA GLY A 529 10.21 -5.46 0.24
C GLY A 529 11.73 -5.62 0.39
N GLN A 530 12.53 -5.14 -0.57
CA GLN A 530 13.99 -5.24 -0.58
C GLN A 530 14.62 -3.89 -0.28
N SER A 531 15.68 -3.86 0.52
CA SER A 531 16.47 -2.64 0.69
C SER A 531 17.26 -2.30 -0.58
N PHE A 532 17.39 -1.01 -0.89
CA PHE A 532 18.14 -0.55 -2.05
C PHE A 532 19.65 -0.70 -1.84
N ASP A 533 20.32 -1.34 -2.80
CA ASP A 533 21.76 -1.56 -2.77
C ASP A 533 22.51 -0.41 -3.47
N PHE A 534 23.07 0.50 -2.66
CA PHE A 534 23.89 1.61 -3.14
C PHE A 534 25.26 1.17 -3.70
N SER A 535 25.71 -0.06 -3.44
CA SER A 535 27.01 -0.57 -3.90
C SER A 535 26.96 -1.13 -5.32
N ALA A 536 25.77 -1.43 -5.82
CA ALA A 536 25.59 -1.98 -7.16
C ALA A 536 25.88 -0.94 -8.27
N GLU A 537 26.03 0.33 -7.93
CA GLU A 537 26.49 1.38 -8.85
C GLU A 537 28.02 1.38 -8.97
N SER A 538 28.54 0.60 -9.91
CA SER A 538 29.98 0.61 -10.25
C SER A 538 30.23 1.20 -11.64
N GLY A 539 29.56 2.31 -11.93
CA GLY A 539 29.89 3.19 -13.06
C GLY A 539 29.90 2.53 -14.45
N PRO A 540 30.41 3.27 -15.45
CA PRO A 540 30.42 2.82 -16.84
C PRO A 540 31.03 1.45 -17.13
N SER A 541 32.09 1.07 -16.42
CA SER A 541 32.83 -0.18 -16.67
C SER A 541 32.09 -1.42 -16.17
N ALA A 542 31.24 -1.30 -15.14
CA ALA A 542 30.46 -2.41 -14.61
C ALA A 542 29.30 -2.81 -15.52
N ILE A 543 28.66 -1.83 -16.17
CA ILE A 543 27.59 -2.09 -17.15
C ILE A 543 28.12 -2.95 -18.28
N ALA A 544 29.18 -2.48 -18.95
CA ALA A 544 29.78 -3.17 -20.09
C ALA A 544 30.22 -4.59 -19.74
N SER A 545 30.86 -4.77 -18.58
CA SER A 545 31.31 -6.09 -18.10
C SER A 545 30.14 -7.03 -17.82
N SER A 546 29.03 -6.52 -17.26
CA SER A 546 27.85 -7.31 -16.93
C SER A 546 27.10 -7.77 -18.18
N VAL A 547 26.99 -6.90 -19.18
CA VAL A 547 26.36 -7.23 -20.47
C VAL A 547 27.23 -8.23 -21.24
N ASP A 548 28.54 -8.03 -21.30
CA ASP A 548 29.46 -8.97 -21.97
C ASP A 548 29.43 -10.36 -21.31
N ALA A 549 29.36 -10.43 -19.96
CA ALA A 549 29.20 -11.68 -19.24
C ALA A 549 27.88 -12.39 -19.59
N PHE A 550 26.77 -11.65 -19.68
CA PHE A 550 25.50 -12.19 -20.17
C PHE A 550 25.64 -12.75 -21.60
N VAL A 551 26.20 -11.98 -22.54
CA VAL A 551 26.37 -12.39 -23.94
C VAL A 551 27.22 -13.66 -24.06
N ALA A 552 28.29 -13.77 -23.25
CA ALA A 552 29.13 -14.97 -23.20
C ALA A 552 28.38 -16.20 -22.69
N SER A 553 27.60 -16.06 -21.61
CA SER A 553 26.79 -17.14 -21.04
C SER A 553 25.69 -17.62 -21.99
N PHE A 554 25.03 -16.67 -22.68
CA PHE A 554 23.97 -16.94 -23.63
C PHE A 554 24.47 -17.73 -24.84
N ALA A 555 25.68 -17.44 -25.32
CA ALA A 555 26.33 -18.19 -26.39
C ALA A 555 26.76 -19.63 -25.97
N GLY A 556 26.94 -19.87 -24.66
CA GLY A 556 27.34 -21.17 -24.11
C GLY A 556 26.18 -22.11 -23.78
N ALA A 557 24.99 -21.58 -23.48
CA ALA A 557 23.80 -22.36 -23.11
C ALA A 557 23.11 -23.06 -24.30
N SER A 558 23.46 -22.70 -25.53
CA SER A 558 22.94 -23.31 -26.78
C SER A 558 23.77 -24.51 -27.29
N ARG A 559 24.64 -25.11 -26.46
CA ARG A 559 25.49 -26.27 -26.83
C ARG A 559 25.02 -27.58 -26.22
#